data_AF-A0AAP2W707-F1
#
_entry.id   AF-A0AAP2W707-F1
#
_cell.length_a   1.000
_cell.length_b   1.000
_cell.length_c   1.000
_cell.angle_alpha   90.00
_cell.angle_beta   90.00
_cell.angle_gamma   90.00
#
_symmetry.space_group_name_H-M   'P 1'
#
loop_
_entity.id
_entity.type
_entity.pdbx_description
1 polymer ?
#
loop_
_entity_poly.entity_id
_entity_poly.type
_entity_poly.pdbx_seq_one_letter_code
_entity_poly.pdbx_strand_id
1 'polypeptide(L)'
;MLLAALNEESQRAIKGTNPRDVLKDVKKMKKEYGRKRYIPSPQEMYRGEITPEGEFSQPPPGKRFITPDERRQLELKLHRLLVWVGVMTPEEFEIDHKKIPLHDIVWDLLEKECLTEEEKEQVRKLIWKLKAHVKADEEILHNNKLTVEEAREIFREAAGLMRAILDLKSVLGEKDYCTIKHTANRRRIEDAQSWLGFLKQIL
;
A
#
# COMPACT_ATOMS: atom_id res chain seq x y z
N MET A 1 -2.14 -29.01 -22.81
CA MET A 1 -3.25 -28.40 -22.05
C MET A 1 -3.56 -29.29 -20.86
N LEU A 2 -3.11 -28.91 -19.66
CA LEU A 2 -3.36 -29.64 -18.42
C LEU A 2 -4.16 -28.72 -17.50
N LEU A 3 -5.49 -28.86 -17.51
CA LEU A 3 -6.33 -28.37 -16.42
C LEU A 3 -6.16 -29.37 -15.28
N ALA A 4 -5.35 -29.01 -14.29
CA ALA A 4 -5.24 -29.79 -13.06
C ALA A 4 -6.62 -29.82 -12.39
N ALA A 5 -7.25 -31.00 -12.36
CA ALA A 5 -8.50 -31.21 -11.66
C ALA A 5 -8.31 -30.87 -10.18
N LEU A 6 -9.17 -30.01 -9.66
CA LEU A 6 -9.17 -29.63 -8.24
C LEU A 6 -9.25 -30.88 -7.35
N ASN A 7 -8.35 -30.94 -6.38
CA ASN A 7 -8.16 -32.00 -5.41
C ASN A 7 -9.49 -32.22 -4.64
N GLU A 8 -9.81 -33.47 -4.24
CA GLU A 8 -11.08 -33.76 -3.53
C GLU A 8 -11.28 -32.93 -2.27
N GLU A 9 -10.18 -32.55 -1.60
CA GLU A 9 -10.18 -31.69 -0.42
C GLU A 9 -10.69 -30.27 -0.73
N SER A 10 -10.28 -29.72 -1.88
CA SER A 10 -10.76 -28.45 -2.42
C SER A 10 -12.24 -28.54 -2.83
N GLN A 11 -12.67 -29.69 -3.35
CA GLN A 11 -14.08 -29.91 -3.72
C GLN A 11 -15.00 -30.05 -2.49
N ARG A 12 -14.49 -30.62 -1.38
CA ARG A 12 -15.21 -30.71 -0.10
C ARG A 12 -15.38 -29.34 0.57
N ALA A 13 -14.40 -28.44 0.43
CA ALA A 13 -14.48 -27.08 0.96
C ALA A 13 -15.58 -26.22 0.27
N ILE A 14 -15.87 -26.49 -1.01
CA ILE A 14 -16.86 -25.75 -1.80
C ILE A 14 -18.30 -26.22 -1.53
N LYS A 15 -18.50 -27.51 -1.20
CA LYS A 15 -19.85 -28.10 -1.04
C LYS A 15 -20.59 -27.74 0.26
N GLY A 16 -19.93 -27.07 1.21
CA GLY A 16 -20.53 -26.74 2.52
C GLY A 16 -20.48 -25.26 2.91
N THR A 17 -19.93 -24.39 2.07
CA THR A 17 -19.71 -22.98 2.43
C THR A 17 -20.92 -22.13 2.01
N ASN A 18 -21.74 -21.77 3.00
CA ASN A 18 -22.82 -20.81 2.83
C ASN A 18 -22.23 -19.40 2.62
N PRO A 19 -22.68 -18.62 1.61
CA PRO A 19 -22.21 -17.24 1.39
C PRO A 19 -22.26 -16.35 2.62
N ARG A 20 -23.23 -16.57 3.53
CA ARG A 20 -23.30 -15.83 4.80
C ARG A 20 -22.18 -16.15 5.77
N ASP A 21 -21.71 -17.40 5.79
CA ASP A 21 -20.64 -17.82 6.70
C ASP A 21 -19.27 -17.44 6.13
N VAL A 22 -19.09 -17.49 4.80
CA VAL A 22 -17.93 -16.90 4.11
C VAL A 22 -17.84 -15.40 4.41
N LEU A 23 -18.95 -14.66 4.34
CA LEU A 23 -18.96 -13.24 4.67
C LEU A 23 -18.65 -12.97 6.16
N LYS A 24 -19.11 -13.83 7.08
CA LYS A 24 -18.75 -13.72 8.49
C LYS A 24 -17.27 -14.02 8.72
N ASP A 25 -16.71 -15.01 8.03
CA ASP A 25 -15.29 -15.37 8.13
C ASP A 25 -14.40 -14.28 7.53
N VAL A 26 -14.78 -13.69 6.40
CA VAL A 26 -14.12 -12.51 5.83
C VAL A 26 -14.20 -11.32 6.79
N LYS A 27 -15.35 -11.09 7.43
CA LYS A 27 -15.53 -10.00 8.40
C LYS A 27 -14.75 -10.24 9.70
N LYS A 28 -14.61 -11.50 10.13
CA LYS A 28 -13.77 -11.94 11.25
C LYS A 28 -12.28 -11.79 10.91
N MET A 29 -11.85 -12.23 9.72
CA MET A 29 -10.49 -12.01 9.21
C MET A 29 -10.18 -10.52 9.08
N LYS A 30 -11.08 -9.69 8.54
CA LYS A 30 -10.88 -8.23 8.48
C LYS A 30 -10.76 -7.60 9.87
N LYS A 31 -11.50 -8.11 10.87
CA LYS A 31 -11.38 -7.67 12.27
C LYS A 31 -10.09 -8.15 12.94
N GLU A 32 -9.57 -9.31 12.54
CA GLU A 32 -8.35 -9.92 13.05
C GLU A 32 -7.09 -9.32 12.40
N TYR A 33 -7.13 -9.00 11.10
CA TYR A 33 -6.12 -8.24 10.37
C TYR A 33 -6.15 -6.74 10.69
N GLY A 34 -7.33 -6.19 11.02
CA GLY A 34 -7.54 -4.77 11.33
C GLY A 34 -7.33 -4.39 12.80
N ARG A 35 -7.15 -5.36 13.71
CA ARG A 35 -6.56 -5.09 15.03
C ARG A 35 -5.09 -4.80 14.79
N LYS A 36 -4.59 -3.64 15.24
CA LYS A 36 -3.16 -3.35 15.39
C LYS A 36 -2.46 -4.66 15.75
N ARG A 37 -1.55 -5.18 14.92
CA ARG A 37 -0.56 -6.13 15.43
C ARG A 37 0.08 -5.38 16.58
N TYR A 38 -0.13 -5.87 17.80
CA TYR A 38 0.70 -5.44 18.91
C TYR A 38 2.13 -5.79 18.49
N ILE A 39 2.88 -4.77 18.09
CA ILE A 39 4.31 -4.84 17.93
C ILE A 39 4.80 -4.37 19.30
N PRO A 40 5.32 -5.27 20.16
CA PRO A 40 5.95 -4.85 21.40
C PRO A 40 6.96 -3.76 21.08
N SER A 41 7.02 -2.70 21.89
CA SER A 41 8.04 -1.68 21.71
C SER A 41 9.44 -2.32 21.73
N PRO A 42 10.45 -1.75 21.05
CA PRO A 42 11.80 -2.31 21.05
C PRO A 42 12.36 -2.57 22.46
N GLN A 43 11.92 -1.80 23.46
CA GLN A 43 12.29 -1.98 24.87
C GLN A 43 11.62 -3.21 25.51
N GLU A 44 10.38 -3.52 25.12
CA GLU A 44 9.62 -4.69 25.62
C GLU A 44 10.06 -6.00 24.97
N MET A 45 10.66 -5.95 23.77
CA MET A 45 11.05 -7.14 23.00
C MET A 45 12.46 -7.64 23.31
N TYR A 46 13.38 -6.77 23.79
CA TYR A 46 14.79 -7.10 23.98
C TYR A 46 15.24 -6.97 25.43
N ARG A 47 15.42 -8.10 26.11
CA ARG A 47 16.17 -8.20 27.38
C ARG A 47 17.68 -8.28 27.10
N GLY A 48 18.18 -7.38 26.26
CA GLY A 48 19.60 -7.29 25.85
C GLY A 48 20.26 -6.03 26.41
N GLU A 49 21.58 -6.08 26.57
CA GLU A 49 22.38 -4.99 27.16
C GLU A 49 22.28 -3.71 26.32
N ILE A 50 21.78 -2.64 26.93
CA ILE A 50 21.71 -1.30 26.35
C ILE A 50 23.12 -0.70 26.46
N THR A 51 23.72 -0.28 25.35
CA THR A 51 24.95 0.53 25.41
C THR A 51 24.62 1.91 26.00
N PRO A 52 25.57 2.61 26.65
CA PRO A 52 25.32 3.91 27.30
C PRO A 52 24.71 4.98 26.39
N GLU A 53 24.80 4.79 25.08
CA GLU A 53 24.35 5.73 24.03
C GLU A 53 23.02 5.33 23.37
N GLY A 54 22.37 4.25 23.83
CA GLY A 54 21.05 3.84 23.35
C GLY A 54 21.03 3.21 21.94
N GLU A 55 22.19 2.86 21.38
CA GLU A 55 22.29 2.18 20.08
C GLU A 55 22.41 0.65 20.23
N PHE A 56 21.56 -0.07 19.50
CA PHE A 56 21.69 -1.51 19.31
C PHE A 56 22.88 -1.82 18.39
N SER A 57 23.93 -2.42 18.96
CA SER A 57 25.16 -2.78 18.23
C SER A 57 24.99 -4.08 17.42
N GLN A 58 24.01 -4.91 17.77
CA GLN A 58 23.76 -6.23 17.17
C GLN A 58 22.28 -6.37 16.78
N PRO A 59 21.99 -7.14 15.70
CA PRO A 59 20.62 -7.38 15.30
C PRO A 59 19.89 -8.26 16.31
N PRO A 60 18.55 -8.22 16.31
CA PRO A 60 17.72 -9.14 17.09
C PRO A 60 18.13 -10.60 16.91
N PRO A 61 17.97 -11.48 17.92
CA PRO A 61 18.25 -12.91 17.79
C PRO A 61 17.46 -13.51 16.61
N GLY A 62 18.17 -14.17 15.69
CA GLY A 62 17.58 -14.77 14.49
C GLY A 62 17.32 -13.80 13.34
N LYS A 63 17.71 -12.53 13.45
CA LYS A 63 17.65 -11.54 12.36
C LYS A 63 19.03 -11.05 11.98
N ARG A 64 19.15 -10.51 10.76
CA ARG A 64 20.40 -9.94 10.23
C ARG A 64 20.14 -8.53 9.74
N PHE A 65 21.08 -7.61 9.96
CA PHE A 65 21.08 -6.29 9.32
C PHE A 65 21.44 -6.38 7.83
N ILE A 66 20.83 -5.51 7.01
CA ILE A 66 21.22 -5.39 5.61
C ILE A 66 22.65 -4.86 5.49
N THR A 67 23.40 -5.36 4.51
CA THR A 67 24.72 -4.80 4.18
C THR A 67 24.59 -3.49 3.41
N PRO A 68 25.65 -2.67 3.34
CA PRO A 68 25.66 -1.49 2.47
C PRO A 68 25.36 -1.80 1.00
N ASP A 69 25.83 -2.94 0.48
CA ASP A 69 25.55 -3.37 -0.89
C ASP A 69 24.07 -3.73 -1.08
N GLU A 70 23.47 -4.46 -0.12
CA GLU A 70 22.04 -4.79 -0.16
C GLU A 70 21.18 -3.52 -0.12
N ARG A 71 21.56 -2.54 0.72
CA ARG A 71 20.91 -1.22 0.78
C ARG A 71 20.95 -0.52 -0.57
N ARG A 72 22.15 -0.40 -1.15
CA ARG A 72 22.35 0.21 -2.48
C ARG A 72 21.54 -0.49 -3.56
N GLN A 73 21.43 -1.82 -3.51
CA GLN A 73 20.60 -2.58 -4.45
C GLN A 73 19.11 -2.29 -4.28
N LEU A 74 18.62 -2.10 -3.06
CA LEU A 74 17.22 -1.72 -2.81
C LEU A 74 16.94 -0.30 -3.32
N GLU A 75 17.81 0.67 -3.02
CA GLU A 75 17.70 2.06 -3.50
C GLU A 75 17.71 2.12 -5.03
N LEU A 76 18.65 1.44 -5.69
CA LEU A 76 18.72 1.40 -7.16
C LEU A 76 17.47 0.76 -7.78
N LYS A 77 16.92 -0.29 -7.14
CA LYS A 77 15.66 -0.90 -7.57
C LYS A 77 14.50 0.08 -7.44
N LEU A 78 14.45 0.93 -6.41
CA LEU A 78 13.44 1.99 -6.27
C LEU A 78 13.53 3.11 -7.33
N HIS A 79 14.55 3.14 -8.17
CA HIS A 79 14.61 4.15 -9.24
C HIS A 79 14.69 3.56 -10.63
N ARG A 80 14.71 2.23 -10.73
CA ARG A 80 14.75 1.57 -12.03
C ARG A 80 13.36 1.54 -12.67
N LEU A 81 13.32 1.87 -13.95
CA LEU A 81 12.13 1.76 -14.78
C LEU A 81 11.49 0.36 -14.64
N LEU A 82 10.17 0.35 -14.50
CA LEU A 82 9.31 -0.84 -14.47
C LEU A 82 9.43 -1.76 -13.25
N VAL A 83 10.19 -1.41 -12.19
CA VAL A 83 10.25 -2.23 -10.96
C VAL A 83 8.90 -2.34 -10.26
N TRP A 84 8.02 -1.38 -10.51
CA TRP A 84 6.64 -1.29 -10.01
C TRP A 84 5.67 -2.17 -10.76
N VAL A 85 6.06 -2.74 -11.91
CA VAL A 85 5.15 -3.53 -12.74
C VAL A 85 4.84 -4.83 -12.00
N GLY A 86 3.56 -5.05 -11.71
CA GLY A 86 3.09 -6.16 -10.88
C GLY A 86 3.09 -5.89 -9.37
N VAL A 87 3.57 -4.71 -8.93
CA VAL A 87 3.37 -4.25 -7.55
C VAL A 87 1.94 -3.73 -7.41
N MET A 88 1.26 -4.14 -6.34
CA MET A 88 -0.09 -3.67 -6.04
C MET A 88 -0.05 -2.35 -5.27
N THR A 89 -0.97 -1.45 -5.59
CA THR A 89 -1.28 -0.29 -4.73
C THR A 89 -1.70 -0.80 -3.35
N PRO A 90 -1.16 -0.24 -2.25
CA PRO A 90 -1.55 -0.61 -0.90
C PRO A 90 -3.05 -0.46 -0.68
N GLU A 91 -3.66 -1.45 -0.02
CA GLU A 91 -5.10 -1.46 0.32
C GLU A 91 -5.49 -0.23 1.15
N GLU A 92 -4.74 0.01 2.22
CA GLU A 92 -4.88 1.18 3.10
C GLU A 92 -3.54 1.91 3.20
N PHE A 93 -3.60 3.22 3.42
CA PHE A 93 -2.45 4.04 3.74
C PHE A 93 -2.80 5.11 4.78
N GLU A 94 -1.83 5.56 5.58
CA GLU A 94 -2.03 6.60 6.59
C GLU A 94 -1.48 7.93 6.11
N ILE A 95 -2.33 8.96 6.00
CA ILE A 95 -1.95 10.34 5.69
C ILE A 95 -2.46 11.23 6.82
N ASP A 96 -1.58 12.03 7.42
CA ASP A 96 -1.90 12.96 8.51
C ASP A 96 -2.72 12.28 9.64
N HIS A 97 -2.27 11.11 10.07
CA HIS A 97 -2.90 10.27 11.10
C HIS A 97 -4.30 9.74 10.77
N LYS A 98 -4.71 9.83 9.50
CA LYS A 98 -5.96 9.27 8.99
C LYS A 98 -5.68 8.15 8.02
N LYS A 99 -6.27 6.99 8.28
CA LYS A 99 -6.27 5.87 7.34
C LYS A 99 -7.20 6.14 6.17
N ILE A 100 -6.70 5.90 4.97
CA ILE A 100 -7.44 6.02 3.71
C ILE A 100 -7.37 4.68 2.95
N PRO A 101 -8.44 4.25 2.26
CA PRO A 101 -8.41 3.08 1.39
C PRO A 101 -7.75 3.44 0.05
N LEU A 102 -6.42 3.53 0.03
CA LEU A 102 -5.66 4.07 -1.10
C LEU A 102 -5.92 3.28 -2.40
N HIS A 103 -6.04 1.96 -2.32
CA HIS A 103 -6.35 1.11 -3.46
C HIS A 103 -7.69 1.50 -4.11
N ASP A 104 -8.77 1.54 -3.32
CA ASP A 104 -10.11 1.86 -3.79
C ASP A 104 -10.16 3.28 -4.41
N ILE A 105 -9.52 4.25 -3.75
CA ILE A 105 -9.42 5.62 -4.25
C ILE A 105 -8.76 5.65 -5.63
N VAL A 106 -7.60 5.00 -5.79
CA VAL A 106 -6.89 4.96 -7.08
C VAL A 106 -7.72 4.23 -8.13
N TRP A 107 -8.34 3.11 -7.77
CA TRP A 107 -9.16 2.29 -8.66
C TRP A 107 -10.38 3.05 -9.20
N ASP A 108 -11.16 3.67 -8.31
CA ASP A 108 -12.36 4.41 -8.69
C ASP A 108 -12.01 5.67 -9.50
N LEU A 109 -10.89 6.33 -9.19
CA LEU A 109 -10.38 7.46 -9.97
C LEU A 109 -9.88 7.05 -11.35
N LEU A 110 -9.32 5.85 -11.53
CA LEU A 110 -8.93 5.34 -12.84
C LEU A 110 -10.17 5.15 -13.73
N GLU A 111 -11.25 4.59 -13.19
CA GLU A 111 -12.48 4.32 -13.94
C GLU A 111 -13.32 5.57 -14.26
N LYS A 112 -13.17 6.66 -13.49
CA LYS A 112 -13.95 7.88 -13.70
C LYS A 112 -13.59 8.56 -15.03
N GLU A 113 -14.50 8.74 -15.98
CA GLU A 113 -14.18 9.27 -17.31
C GLU A 113 -13.52 10.67 -17.32
N CYS A 114 -13.87 11.55 -16.37
CA CYS A 114 -13.36 12.91 -16.30
C CYS A 114 -13.12 13.39 -14.87
N LEU A 115 -12.27 14.41 -14.70
CA LEU A 115 -12.07 15.10 -13.43
C LEU A 115 -12.26 16.61 -13.63
N THR A 116 -12.95 17.27 -12.70
CA THR A 116 -12.96 18.74 -12.67
C THR A 116 -11.59 19.27 -12.24
N GLU A 117 -11.30 20.56 -12.47
CA GLU A 117 -10.02 21.13 -12.06
C GLU A 117 -9.83 21.09 -10.53
N GLU A 118 -10.90 21.23 -9.75
CA GLU A 118 -10.85 21.07 -8.29
C GLU A 118 -10.52 19.63 -7.89
N GLU A 119 -11.08 18.64 -8.59
CA GLU A 119 -10.79 17.23 -8.35
C GLU A 119 -9.36 16.87 -8.77
N LYS A 120 -8.89 17.40 -9.92
CA LYS A 120 -7.49 17.29 -10.34
C LYS A 120 -6.56 17.88 -9.29
N GLU A 121 -6.93 19.00 -8.66
CA GLU A 121 -6.14 19.59 -7.59
C GLU A 121 -6.07 18.69 -6.35
N GLN A 122 -7.17 18.03 -5.96
CA GLN A 122 -7.12 17.02 -4.88
C GLN A 122 -6.19 15.85 -5.22
N VAL A 123 -6.25 15.37 -6.47
CA VAL A 123 -5.35 14.30 -6.93
C VAL A 123 -3.89 14.76 -6.91
N ARG A 124 -3.59 16.00 -7.33
CA ARG A 124 -2.23 16.58 -7.26
C ARG A 124 -1.73 16.67 -5.82
N LYS A 125 -2.57 17.12 -4.88
CA LYS A 125 -2.25 17.13 -3.44
C LYS A 125 -1.97 15.74 -2.90
N LEU A 126 -2.79 14.75 -3.27
CA LEU A 126 -2.58 13.35 -2.87
C LEU A 126 -1.23 12.84 -3.39
N ILE A 127 -0.95 13.04 -4.67
CA ILE A 127 0.36 12.69 -5.27
C ILE A 127 1.52 13.36 -4.50
N TRP A 128 1.36 14.63 -4.12
CA TRP A 128 2.39 15.35 -3.37
C TRP A 128 2.64 14.72 -1.99
N LYS A 129 1.59 14.39 -1.24
CA LYS A 129 1.70 13.67 0.04
C LYS A 129 2.35 12.30 -0.13
N LEU A 130 1.90 11.49 -1.09
CA LEU A 130 2.49 10.17 -1.35
C LEU A 130 3.98 10.26 -1.70
N LYS A 131 4.38 11.25 -2.52
CA LYS A 131 5.81 11.50 -2.82
C LYS A 131 6.62 11.86 -1.58
N ALA A 132 6.05 12.65 -0.66
CA ALA A 132 6.72 12.99 0.59
C ALA A 132 6.97 11.74 1.45
N HIS A 133 6.00 10.81 1.51
CA HIS A 133 6.15 9.53 2.18
C HIS A 133 7.20 8.64 1.50
N VAL A 134 7.17 8.50 0.18
CA VAL A 134 8.19 7.75 -0.57
C VAL A 134 9.59 8.30 -0.28
N LYS A 135 9.76 9.63 -0.22
CA LYS A 135 11.04 10.25 0.14
C LYS A 135 11.47 9.93 1.56
N ALA A 136 10.52 9.90 2.50
CA ALA A 136 10.80 9.51 3.89
C ALA A 136 11.23 8.03 3.97
N ASP A 137 10.57 7.14 3.23
CA ASP A 137 10.94 5.72 3.15
C ASP A 137 12.36 5.54 2.58
N GLU A 138 12.70 6.29 1.53
CA GLU A 138 14.05 6.33 0.97
C GLU A 138 15.08 6.84 2.00
N GLU A 139 14.75 7.88 2.76
CA GLU A 139 15.64 8.41 3.81
C GLU A 139 15.83 7.41 4.96
N ILE A 140 14.78 6.69 5.38
CA ILE A 140 14.88 5.62 6.39
C ILE A 140 15.74 4.48 5.85
N LEU A 141 15.49 4.05 4.61
CA LEU A 141 16.26 3.01 3.94
C LEU A 141 17.73 3.40 3.81
N HIS A 142 18.04 4.69 3.61
CA HIS A 142 19.38 5.20 3.45
C HIS A 142 20.14 5.34 4.78
N ASN A 143 19.49 5.89 5.81
CA ASN A 143 20.18 6.35 7.03
C ASN A 143 20.14 5.34 8.19
N ASN A 144 19.12 4.47 8.27
CA ASN A 144 18.88 3.70 9.49
C ASN A 144 19.55 2.33 9.44
N LYS A 145 20.04 1.80 10.57
CA LYS A 145 20.41 0.37 10.66
C LYS A 145 19.13 -0.47 10.63
N LEU A 146 18.92 -1.24 9.56
CA LEU A 146 17.70 -1.99 9.30
C LEU A 146 17.99 -3.48 9.19
N THR A 147 17.12 -4.30 9.77
CA THR A 147 17.06 -5.74 9.48
C THR A 147 16.61 -5.97 8.04
N VAL A 148 16.91 -7.16 7.50
CA VAL A 148 16.46 -7.57 6.16
C VAL A 148 14.94 -7.44 6.03
N GLU A 149 14.20 -7.81 7.08
CA GLU A 149 12.74 -7.72 7.10
C GLU A 149 12.25 -6.28 7.07
N GLU A 150 12.80 -5.41 7.92
CA GLU A 150 12.41 -3.99 7.95
C GLU A 150 12.68 -3.29 6.62
N ALA A 151 13.88 -3.50 6.05
CA ALA A 151 14.24 -2.94 4.76
C ALA A 151 13.32 -3.43 3.63
N ARG A 152 12.89 -4.69 3.69
CA ARG A 152 11.95 -5.27 2.72
C ARG A 152 10.55 -4.65 2.83
N GLU A 153 10.07 -4.40 4.05
CA GLU A 153 8.77 -3.77 4.25
C GLU A 153 8.77 -2.31 3.78
N ILE A 154 9.80 -1.53 4.13
CA ILE A 154 9.98 -0.15 3.63
C ILE A 154 10.02 -0.14 2.10
N PHE A 155 10.82 -1.03 1.49
CA PHE A 155 10.90 -1.13 0.03
C PHE A 155 9.54 -1.46 -0.60
N ARG A 156 8.76 -2.37 0.00
CA ARG A 156 7.43 -2.75 -0.50
C ARG A 156 6.44 -1.62 -0.41
N GLU A 157 6.44 -0.90 0.71
CA GLU A 157 5.59 0.27 0.91
C GLU A 157 5.91 1.35 -0.13
N ALA A 158 7.18 1.77 -0.22
CA ALA A 158 7.63 2.76 -1.19
C ALA A 158 7.28 2.37 -2.64
N ALA A 159 7.49 1.10 -3.02
CA ALA A 159 7.15 0.61 -4.35
C ALA A 159 5.63 0.64 -4.62
N GLY A 160 4.81 0.29 -3.62
CA GLY A 160 3.35 0.39 -3.71
C GLY A 160 2.86 1.83 -3.84
N LEU A 161 3.48 2.76 -3.10
CA LEU A 161 3.17 4.19 -3.20
C LEU A 161 3.59 4.77 -4.56
N MET A 162 4.75 4.38 -5.08
CA MET A 162 5.20 4.78 -6.42
C MET A 162 4.28 4.24 -7.51
N ARG A 163 3.74 3.01 -7.35
CA ARG A 163 2.69 2.49 -8.23
C ARG A 163 1.44 3.36 -8.19
N ALA A 164 0.94 3.69 -6.99
CA ALA A 164 -0.23 4.56 -6.81
C ALA A 164 -0.01 5.93 -7.46
N ILE A 165 1.17 6.53 -7.27
CA ILE A 165 1.54 7.82 -7.88
C ILE A 165 1.52 7.73 -9.42
N LEU A 166 1.98 6.63 -10.00
CA LEU A 166 1.96 6.43 -11.45
C LEU A 166 0.52 6.38 -11.98
N ASP A 167 -0.35 5.62 -11.33
CA ASP A 167 -1.77 5.51 -11.71
C ASP A 167 -2.50 6.86 -11.54
N LEU A 168 -2.26 7.58 -10.45
CA LEU A 168 -2.86 8.91 -10.27
C LEU A 168 -2.35 9.92 -11.30
N LYS A 169 -1.09 9.80 -11.77
CA LYS A 169 -0.56 10.64 -12.85
C LYS A 169 -1.19 10.32 -14.20
N SER A 170 -1.46 9.05 -14.52
CA SER A 170 -2.15 8.70 -15.77
C SER A 170 -3.57 9.28 -15.79
N VAL A 171 -4.26 9.23 -14.64
CA VAL A 171 -5.57 9.87 -14.45
C VAL A 171 -5.54 11.37 -14.76
N LEU A 172 -4.47 12.08 -14.38
CA LEU A 172 -4.32 13.52 -14.67
C LEU A 172 -3.99 13.82 -16.13
N GLY A 173 -3.28 12.92 -16.85
CA GLY A 173 -2.85 13.14 -18.23
C GLY A 173 -3.84 12.70 -19.30
N GLU A 174 -4.70 11.72 -19.01
CA GLU A 174 -5.67 11.19 -19.98
C GLU A 174 -6.99 11.98 -20.03
N LYS A 175 -7.32 12.73 -18.97
CA LYS A 175 -8.67 13.28 -18.73
C LYS A 175 -8.80 14.79 -19.00
N ASP A 176 -7.96 15.32 -19.89
CA ASP A 176 -8.01 16.74 -20.25
C ASP A 176 -9.21 17.14 -21.11
N TYR A 177 -9.91 16.17 -21.73
CA TYR A 177 -11.08 16.42 -22.56
C TYR A 177 -12.21 15.42 -22.26
N CYS A 178 -13.32 15.91 -21.71
CA CYS A 178 -14.51 15.10 -21.45
C CYS A 178 -15.17 14.71 -22.77
N THR A 179 -14.97 13.50 -23.26
CA THR A 179 -15.84 12.96 -24.33
C THR A 179 -16.96 12.16 -23.68
N ILE A 180 -18.20 12.59 -23.91
CA ILE A 180 -19.42 11.96 -23.38
C ILE A 180 -19.57 10.59 -24.04
N LYS A 181 -18.98 9.55 -23.45
CA LYS A 181 -19.28 8.17 -23.78
C LYS A 181 -19.53 7.42 -22.49
N HIS A 182 -20.75 7.57 -21.97
CA HIS A 182 -21.26 6.87 -20.80
C HIS A 182 -21.06 5.35 -20.92
N THR A 183 -19.94 4.87 -20.39
CA THR A 183 -19.69 3.44 -20.18
C THR A 183 -19.24 3.15 -18.75
N ALA A 184 -18.90 4.19 -17.96
CA ALA A 184 -18.54 4.04 -16.57
C ALA A 184 -19.71 3.60 -15.66
N ASN A 185 -19.39 2.73 -14.69
CA ASN A 185 -20.32 2.24 -13.68
C ASN A 185 -20.73 3.36 -12.73
N ARG A 186 -22.00 3.77 -12.77
CA ARG A 186 -22.54 4.89 -11.98
C ARG A 186 -22.18 4.84 -10.49
N ARG A 187 -22.18 3.66 -9.86
CA ARG A 187 -21.83 3.52 -8.43
C ARG A 187 -20.40 3.96 -8.15
N ARG A 188 -19.46 3.61 -9.02
CA ARG A 188 -18.05 3.95 -8.86
C ARG A 188 -17.75 5.42 -9.12
N ILE A 189 -18.55 6.07 -9.97
CA ILE A 189 -18.50 7.53 -10.12
C ILE A 189 -18.88 8.21 -8.80
N GLU A 190 -19.95 7.73 -8.17
CA GLU A 190 -20.43 8.22 -6.87
C GLU A 190 -19.39 7.96 -5.76
N ASP A 191 -18.74 6.79 -5.76
CA ASP A 191 -17.66 6.45 -4.83
C ASP A 191 -16.43 7.37 -5.04
N ALA A 192 -15.98 7.56 -6.28
CA ALA A 192 -14.88 8.48 -6.62
C ALA A 192 -15.16 9.93 -6.14
N GLN A 193 -16.38 10.42 -6.35
CA GLN A 193 -16.80 11.75 -5.86
C GLN A 193 -16.77 11.82 -4.33
N SER A 194 -17.23 10.76 -3.65
CA SER A 194 -17.21 10.67 -2.19
C SER A 194 -15.78 10.67 -1.66
N TRP A 195 -14.88 9.95 -2.30
CA TRP A 195 -13.46 9.96 -1.97
C TRP A 195 -12.84 11.34 -2.13
N LEU A 196 -13.12 12.05 -3.23
CA LEU A 196 -12.60 13.40 -3.45
C LEU A 196 -13.11 14.40 -2.41
N GLY A 197 -14.38 14.27 -2.00
CA GLY A 197 -14.95 15.03 -0.89
C GLY A 197 -14.26 14.74 0.44
N PHE A 198 -13.93 13.49 0.71
CA PHE A 198 -13.16 13.07 1.89
C PHE A 198 -11.72 13.59 1.84
N LEU A 199 -11.04 13.46 0.69
CA LEU A 199 -9.67 13.93 0.49
C LEU A 199 -9.55 15.43 0.73
N LYS A 200 -10.54 16.21 0.29
CA LYS A 200 -10.58 17.67 0.55
C LYS A 200 -10.60 18.04 2.04
N GLN A 201 -11.06 17.14 2.92
CA GLN A 201 -11.10 17.38 4.37
C GLN A 201 -9.80 16.98 5.06
N ILE A 202 -8.95 16.17 4.41
CA ILE A 202 -7.72 15.63 5.01
C ILE A 202 -6.45 16.22 4.37
N LEU A 203 -6.51 16.71 3.14
CA LEU A 203 -5.40 17.26 2.35
C LEU A 203 -5.41 18.80 2.24
#